data_AF-A0A6A6ETH4-F1
#
_entry.id   AF-A0A6A6ETH4-F1
#
_cell.length_a   1.000
_cell.length_b   1.000
_cell.length_c   1.000
_cell.angle_alpha   90.00
_cell.angle_beta   90.00
_cell.angle_gamma   90.00
#
_symmetry.space_group_name_H-M   'P 1'
#
loop_
_entity.id
_entity.type
_entity.pdbx_description
1 polymer ?
#
loop_
_entity_poly.entity_id
_entity_poly.type
_entity_poly.pdbx_seq_one_letter_code
_entity_poly.pdbx_strand_id
1 'polypeptide(L)'
;MYSGVHPIIQTAVLQDLRARDASRVLINKVIRAFSLGVRAYGRNAVAMTTTCGAGTHRSVTLVQVIGKELQRTGFDIQIAHLHRVREPGDPY
;
A
#
# COMPACT_ATOMS: atom_id res chain seq x y z
N MET A 1 -13.12 13.84 8.19
CA MET A 1 -13.08 13.63 6.72
C MET A 1 -12.65 12.19 6.42
N TYR A 2 -13.27 11.45 5.48
CA TYR A 2 -12.81 10.08 5.17
C TYR A 2 -11.53 10.10 4.34
N SER A 3 -10.52 9.28 4.71
CA SER A 3 -9.28 9.11 3.93
C SER A 3 -9.23 7.73 3.26
N GLY A 4 -8.18 7.44 2.50
CA GLY A 4 -7.96 6.12 1.88
C GLY A 4 -7.79 4.95 2.85
N VAL A 5 -7.79 5.18 4.16
CA VAL A 5 -7.88 4.09 5.15
C VAL A 5 -9.32 3.60 5.33
N HIS A 6 -10.31 4.42 4.98
CA HIS A 6 -11.72 4.11 5.20
C HIS A 6 -12.25 3.14 4.13
N PRO A 7 -12.96 2.06 4.50
CA PRO A 7 -13.41 1.03 3.55
C PRO A 7 -14.20 1.57 2.36
N ILE A 8 -15.08 2.55 2.56
CA ILE A 8 -15.88 3.16 1.49
C ILE A 8 -14.98 3.81 0.43
N ILE A 9 -13.93 4.52 0.85
CA ILE A 9 -12.97 5.15 -0.06
C ILE A 9 -12.14 4.08 -0.78
N GLN A 10 -11.77 3.01 -0.08
CA GLN A 10 -11.05 1.90 -0.69
C GLN A 10 -11.88 1.24 -1.78
N THR A 11 -13.16 0.95 -1.51
CA THR A 11 -14.09 0.40 -2.51
C THR A 11 -14.22 1.33 -3.71
N ALA A 12 -14.42 2.63 -3.49
CA ALA A 12 -14.54 3.60 -4.59
C ALA A 12 -13.28 3.69 -5.45
N VAL A 13 -12.08 3.70 -4.84
CA VAL A 13 -10.81 3.72 -5.58
C VAL A 13 -10.58 2.41 -6.32
N LEU A 14 -10.92 1.27 -5.72
CA LEU A 14 -10.75 -0.05 -6.33
C LEU A 14 -11.80 -0.37 -7.41
N GLN A 15 -12.83 0.47 -7.61
CA GLN A 15 -13.67 0.36 -8.80
C GLN A 15 -12.91 0.72 -10.09
N ASP A 16 -11.83 1.51 -10.00
CA ASP A 16 -10.95 1.77 -11.15
C ASP A 16 -10.08 0.53 -11.44
N LEU A 17 -10.27 -0.08 -12.61
CA LEU A 17 -9.50 -1.24 -13.07
C LEU A 17 -7.99 -0.97 -13.05
N ARG A 18 -7.56 0.24 -13.38
CA ARG A 18 -6.14 0.61 -13.39
C ARG A 18 -5.55 0.56 -11.99
N ALA A 19 -6.31 0.95 -10.96
CA ALA A 19 -5.87 0.88 -9.57
C ALA A 19 -5.71 -0.56 -9.10
N ARG A 20 -6.65 -1.44 -9.49
CA ARG A 20 -6.56 -2.89 -9.21
C ARG A 20 -5.36 -3.53 -9.89
N ASP A 21 -5.18 -3.26 -11.17
CA ASP A 21 -4.08 -3.81 -11.95
C ASP A 21 -2.72 -3.30 -11.45
N ALA A 22 -2.61 -2.00 -11.18
CA ALA A 22 -1.40 -1.42 -10.60
C ALA A 22 -1.04 -2.08 -9.25
N SER A 23 -2.03 -2.31 -8.38
CA SER A 23 -1.82 -2.98 -7.10
C SER A 23 -1.30 -4.40 -7.29
N ARG A 24 -1.94 -5.18 -8.16
CA ARG A 24 -1.55 -6.57 -8.46
C ARG A 24 -0.14 -6.66 -9.05
N VAL A 25 0.16 -5.81 -10.03
CA VAL A 25 1.49 -5.75 -10.66
C VAL A 25 2.55 -5.43 -9.63
N LEU A 26 2.28 -4.50 -8.73
CA LEU A 26 3.25 -4.06 -7.73
C LEU A 26 3.50 -5.14 -6.66
N ILE A 27 2.46 -5.81 -6.18
CA ILE A 27 2.57 -6.97 -5.28
C ILE A 27 3.48 -8.04 -5.90
N ASN A 28 3.24 -8.40 -7.16
CA ASN A 28 4.04 -9.40 -7.87
C ASN A 28 5.52 -8.96 -8.03
N LYS A 29 5.76 -7.66 -8.27
CA LYS A 29 7.12 -7.12 -8.36
C LYS A 29 7.85 -7.21 -7.03
N VAL A 30 7.20 -6.91 -5.91
CA VAL A 30 7.79 -7.02 -4.56
C VAL A 30 8.14 -8.47 -4.26
N ILE A 31 7.20 -9.40 -4.46
CA ILE A 31 7.43 -10.84 -4.25
C ILE A 31 8.63 -11.31 -5.08
N ARG A 32 8.66 -10.97 -6.37
CA ARG A 32 9.76 -11.34 -7.27
C ARG A 32 11.10 -10.75 -6.81
N ALA A 33 11.12 -9.48 -6.41
CA ALA A 33 12.34 -8.82 -5.93
C ALA A 33 12.93 -9.55 -4.71
N PHE A 34 12.10 -9.95 -3.76
CA PHE A 34 12.53 -10.72 -2.61
C PHE A 34 12.99 -12.13 -2.98
N SER A 35 12.25 -12.86 -3.83
CA SER A 35 12.65 -14.21 -4.26
C SER A 35 14.02 -14.22 -4.96
N LEU A 36 14.36 -13.16 -5.69
CA LEU A 36 15.67 -13.00 -6.32
C LEU A 36 16.75 -12.55 -5.32
N GLY A 37 16.42 -11.60 -4.43
CA GLY A 37 17.35 -11.03 -3.47
C GLY A 37 17.72 -11.96 -2.30
N VAL A 38 16.84 -12.87 -1.88
CA VAL A 38 17.09 -13.79 -0.75
C VAL A 38 18.31 -14.67 -1.02
N ARG A 39 18.60 -14.95 -2.30
CA ARG A 39 19.76 -15.73 -2.71
C ARG A 39 21.10 -15.00 -2.58
N ALA A 40 21.11 -13.68 -2.41
CA ALA A 40 22.33 -12.88 -2.56
C ALA A 40 22.85 -12.24 -1.26
N TYR A 41 21.99 -11.72 -0.36
CA TYR A 41 22.47 -10.84 0.73
C TYR A 41 21.79 -11.00 2.11
N GLY A 42 21.00 -12.06 2.35
CA GLY A 42 20.52 -12.46 3.69
C GLY A 42 19.46 -11.56 4.34
N ARG A 43 19.31 -10.29 3.94
CA ARG A 43 18.19 -9.40 4.31
C ARG A 43 17.85 -8.48 3.14
N ASN A 44 16.61 -8.54 2.65
CA ASN A 44 16.11 -7.63 1.63
C ASN A 44 15.07 -6.70 2.25
N ALA A 45 15.18 -5.42 1.95
CA ALA A 45 14.17 -4.43 2.28
C ALA A 45 13.73 -3.76 0.98
N VAL A 46 12.43 -3.55 0.82
CA VAL A 46 11.87 -2.81 -0.30
C VAL A 46 11.12 -1.61 0.25
N ALA A 47 11.57 -0.42 -0.13
CA ALA A 47 10.84 0.81 0.12
C ALA A 47 10.01 1.16 -1.12
N MET A 48 8.77 1.55 -0.91
CA MET A 48 7.85 1.96 -1.97
C MET A 48 7.02 3.15 -1.51
N THR A 49 6.66 4.01 -2.45
CA THR A 49 5.81 5.16 -2.21
C THR A 49 4.70 5.22 -3.25
N THR A 50 3.54 5.72 -2.83
CA THR A 50 2.39 5.97 -3.69
C THR A 50 1.98 7.42 -3.51
N THR A 51 1.69 8.11 -4.61
CA THR A 51 1.32 9.53 -4.59
C THR A 51 0.03 9.76 -5.36
N CYS A 52 -0.72 10.78 -4.96
CA CYS A 52 -1.86 11.30 -5.69
C CYS A 52 -2.00 12.80 -5.39
N GLY A 53 -2.81 13.52 -6.16
CA GLY A 53 -2.85 14.99 -6.08
C GLY A 53 -2.99 15.56 -4.66
N ALA A 54 -3.90 15.02 -3.84
CA ALA A 54 -4.12 15.47 -2.46
C ALA A 54 -3.39 14.64 -1.40
N GLY A 55 -2.78 13.51 -1.76
CA GLY A 55 -2.10 12.62 -0.82
C GLY A 55 -2.98 11.92 0.23
N THR A 56 -4.32 12.03 0.17
CA THR A 56 -5.23 11.58 1.23
C THR A 56 -6.11 10.37 0.89
N HIS A 57 -6.38 10.11 -0.40
CA HIS A 57 -7.32 9.07 -0.83
C HIS A 57 -6.63 7.97 -1.64
N ARG A 58 -6.41 8.18 -2.93
CA ARG A 58 -5.88 7.15 -3.85
C ARG A 58 -4.55 6.54 -3.41
N SER A 59 -3.57 7.38 -3.04
CA SER A 59 -2.27 6.91 -2.55
C SER A 59 -2.41 6.10 -1.26
N VAL A 60 -3.12 6.64 -0.28
CA VAL A 60 -3.40 5.99 1.01
C VAL A 60 -4.12 4.65 0.80
N THR A 61 -5.12 4.59 -0.08
CA THR A 61 -5.81 3.35 -0.43
C THR A 61 -4.84 2.32 -1.01
N LEU A 62 -4.06 2.70 -2.02
CA LEU A 62 -3.15 1.76 -2.69
C LEU A 62 -2.12 1.19 -1.72
N VAL A 63 -1.47 2.03 -0.92
CA VAL A 63 -0.47 1.54 0.06
C VAL A 63 -1.11 0.64 1.11
N GLN A 64 -2.33 0.92 1.56
CA GLN A 64 -3.05 0.08 2.52
C GLN A 64 -3.43 -1.27 1.94
N VAL A 65 -4.00 -1.28 0.73
CA VAL A 65 -4.40 -2.52 0.04
C VAL A 65 -3.18 -3.39 -0.24
N ILE A 66 -2.13 -2.80 -0.82
CA ILE A 66 -0.90 -3.52 -1.16
C ILE A 66 -0.21 -4.02 0.11
N GLY A 67 -0.11 -3.19 1.15
CA GLY A 67 0.48 -3.57 2.42
C GLY A 67 -0.27 -4.73 3.08
N LYS A 68 -1.61 -4.70 3.08
CA LYS A 68 -2.44 -5.79 3.61
C LYS A 68 -2.25 -7.11 2.85
N GLU A 69 -2.17 -7.05 1.52
CA GLU A 69 -1.93 -8.25 0.70
C GLU A 69 -0.52 -8.81 0.89
N LEU A 70 0.51 -7.96 0.96
CA LEU A 70 1.87 -8.39 1.25
C LEU A 70 2.01 -8.97 2.66
N GLN A 71 1.35 -8.36 3.65
CA GLN A 71 1.33 -8.88 5.03
C GLN A 71 0.70 -10.28 5.08
N ARG A 72 -0.39 -10.52 4.34
CA ARG A 72 -1.00 -11.85 4.18
C ARG A 72 -0.06 -12.87 3.54
N THR A 73 0.88 -12.40 2.73
CA THR A 73 1.91 -13.23 2.08
C THR A 73 3.11 -13.48 3.00
N GLY A 74 3.12 -12.93 4.22
CA GLY A 74 4.15 -13.15 5.23
C GLY A 74 5.27 -12.11 5.26
N PHE A 75 5.12 -10.99 4.54
CA PHE A 75 6.07 -9.88 4.63
C PHE A 75 5.85 -9.07 5.92
N ASP A 76 6.95 -8.62 6.53
CA ASP A 76 6.91 -7.56 7.53
C ASP A 76 6.75 -6.20 6.83
N ILE A 77 5.71 -5.45 7.20
CA ILE A 77 5.28 -4.25 6.47
C ILE A 77 5.14 -3.08 7.44
N GLN A 78 5.79 -1.98 7.11
CA GLN A 78 5.59 -0.69 7.75
C GLN A 78 4.96 0.29 6.76
N ILE A 79 3.88 0.96 7.18
CA ILE A 79 3.15 1.94 6.35
C ILE A 79 3.19 3.30 7.03
N ALA A 80 3.57 4.33 6.29
CA ALA A 80 3.54 5.71 6.73
C ALA A 80 2.68 6.58 5.78
N HIS A 81 1.82 7.42 6.35
CA HIS A 81 0.94 8.33 5.60
C HIS A 81 1.42 9.77 5.72
N LEU A 82 2.37 10.18 4.87
CA LEU A 82 3.07 11.47 5.00
C LEU A 82 2.17 12.70 4.94
N HIS A 83 1.06 12.64 4.19
CA HIS A 83 0.16 13.77 3.96
C HIS A 83 -1.20 13.63 4.64
N ARG A 84 -1.40 12.61 5.48
CA ARG A 84 -2.67 12.44 6.20
C ARG A 84 -2.57 13.08 7.58
N VAL A 85 -3.45 14.06 7.83
CA VAL A 85 -3.67 14.63 9.16
C VAL A 85 -4.64 13.73 9.92
N ARG A 86 -4.25 13.29 11.13
CA ARG A 86 -5.14 12.53 12.04
C ARG A 86 -6.14 13.49 12.69
N GLU A 87 -7.43 13.13 12.67
CA GLU A 87 -8.47 13.84 13.43
C GLU A 87 -8.68 13.16 14.80
N PRO A 88 -9.18 13.87 15.83
CA PRO A 88 -9.53 13.27 17.11
C PRO A 88 -10.54 12.12 16.95
N GLY A 89 -10.23 10.94 17.49
CA GLY A 89 -11.07 9.74 17.38
C GLY A 89 -10.77 8.85 16.17
N ASP A 90 -9.75 9.17 15.39
CA ASP A 90 -9.30 8.32 14.29
C ASP A 90 -8.50 7.11 14.82
N PRO A 91 -8.93 5.85 14.58
CA PRO A 91 -8.27 4.68 15.15
C PRO A 91 -6.85 4.42 14.59
N TYR A 92 -6.46 5.17 13.55
CA TYR A 92 -5.13 5.13 12.94
C TYR A 92 -4.68 6.46 12.38
#